data_AF-A0A380FL11-F1
#
_entry.id   AF-A0A380FL11-F1
#
_cell.length_a   1.000
_cell.length_b   1.000
_cell.length_c   1.000
_cell.angle_alpha   90.00
_cell.angle_beta   90.00
_cell.angle_gamma   90.00
#
_symmetry.space_group_name_H-M   'P 1'
#
loop_
_entity.id
_entity.type
_entity.pdbx_description
1 polymer ?
#
loop_
_entity_poly.entity_id
_entity_poly.type
_entity_poly.pdbx_seq_one_letter_code
_entity_poly.pdbx_strand_id
1 'polypeptide(L)'
;MKYESLAQTIVDNVGGRDNILSLTHCITRLRFKLKDESKANTDFLKSHDDIVTVMKSGGQYQVVIGNHVPEVYEAVSHVANIQDEESESQQQASSGSVLSRFIDLVSGIFQPLLGVLAAAGMIKGFSALFLALGWVTEKSGTYQVLFCYWRCFILLFPNIFRVNCS
;
A
#
# COMPACT_ATOMS: atom_id res chain seq x y z
N MET A 1 18.98 -23.21 1.12
CA MET A 1 17.69 -23.01 0.46
C MET A 1 16.72 -24.13 0.86
N LYS A 2 16.03 -24.04 2.00
CA LYS A 2 15.11 -25.14 2.45
C LYS A 2 13.73 -25.09 1.77
N TYR A 3 13.35 -23.93 1.23
CA TYR A 3 11.99 -23.67 0.73
C TYR A 3 11.91 -23.43 -0.79
N GLU A 4 13.03 -23.52 -1.52
CA GLU A 4 13.02 -23.39 -3.00
C GLU A 4 12.23 -24.50 -3.68
N SER A 5 12.36 -25.75 -3.21
CA SER A 5 11.59 -26.88 -3.74
C SER A 5 10.08 -26.66 -3.55
N LEU A 6 9.68 -26.13 -2.40
CA LEU A 6 8.30 -25.80 -2.09
C LEU A 6 7.80 -24.63 -2.93
N ALA A 7 8.61 -23.57 -3.06
CA ALA A 7 8.30 -22.43 -3.91
C ALA A 7 8.11 -22.83 -5.38
N GLN A 8 9.00 -23.64 -5.92
CA GLN A 8 8.91 -24.21 -7.27
C GLN A 8 7.60 -25.01 -7.43
N THR A 9 7.33 -25.89 -6.47
CA THR A 9 6.12 -26.71 -6.45
C THR A 9 4.86 -25.85 -6.41
N ILE A 10 4.84 -24.77 -5.63
CA ILE A 10 3.72 -23.83 -5.60
C ILE A 10 3.54 -23.14 -6.94
N VAL A 11 4.61 -22.59 -7.53
CA VAL A 11 4.57 -21.89 -8.82
C VAL A 11 4.07 -22.80 -9.94
N ASP A 12 4.54 -24.05 -9.98
CA ASP A 12 4.12 -25.03 -10.99
C ASP A 12 2.63 -25.40 -10.82
N ASN A 13 2.18 -25.60 -9.58
CA ASN A 13 0.80 -25.97 -9.30
C ASN A 13 -0.20 -24.82 -9.36
N VAL A 14 0.23 -23.55 -9.31
CA VAL A 14 -0.65 -22.40 -9.61
C VAL A 14 -0.79 -22.12 -11.11
N GLY A 15 -0.19 -22.95 -11.98
CA GLY A 15 -0.28 -22.83 -13.43
C GLY A 15 0.94 -22.17 -14.09
N GLY A 16 2.07 -22.10 -13.37
CA GLY A 16 3.33 -21.53 -13.84
C GLY A 16 3.43 -20.01 -13.65
N ARG A 17 4.63 -19.48 -13.90
CA ARG A 17 4.97 -18.06 -13.77
C ARG A 17 4.05 -17.16 -14.59
N ASP A 18 3.73 -17.58 -15.81
CA ASP A 18 2.89 -16.83 -16.75
C ASP A 18 1.42 -16.68 -16.28
N ASN A 19 1.00 -17.48 -15.31
CA ASN A 19 -0.34 -17.40 -14.73
C ASN A 19 -0.42 -16.43 -13.54
N ILE A 20 0.71 -16.00 -12.98
CA ILE A 20 0.77 -15.13 -11.80
C ILE A 20 0.83 -13.66 -12.27
N LEU A 21 -0.21 -12.90 -11.97
CA LEU A 21 -0.28 -11.46 -12.26
C LEU A 21 0.37 -10.62 -11.17
N SER A 22 0.18 -11.01 -9.92
CA SER A 22 0.80 -10.34 -8.76
C SER A 22 0.90 -11.28 -7.59
N LEU A 23 1.96 -11.11 -6.79
CA LEU A 23 2.20 -11.84 -5.57
C LEU A 23 2.21 -10.86 -4.39
N THR A 24 1.57 -11.21 -3.29
CA THR A 24 1.64 -10.43 -2.05
C THR A 24 1.65 -11.39 -0.87
N HIS A 25 2.34 -11.05 0.21
CA HIS A 25 2.34 -11.84 1.43
C HIS A 25 1.81 -11.04 2.62
N CYS A 26 1.21 -11.76 3.56
CA CYS A 26 0.97 -11.31 4.92
C CYS A 26 1.85 -12.16 5.85
N ILE A 27 1.65 -12.04 7.16
CA ILE A 27 2.41 -12.80 8.17
C ILE A 27 2.19 -14.32 8.01
N THR A 28 0.97 -14.75 7.68
CA THR A 28 0.59 -16.18 7.65
C THR A 28 0.00 -16.66 6.32
N ARG A 29 -0.08 -15.80 5.31
CA ARG A 29 -0.81 -16.07 4.06
C ARG A 29 -0.09 -15.47 2.85
N LEU A 30 0.02 -16.25 1.78
CA LEU A 30 0.39 -15.77 0.45
C LEU A 30 -0.88 -15.52 -0.37
N ARG A 31 -0.94 -14.37 -1.03
CA ARG A 31 -2.02 -13.99 -1.95
C ARG A 31 -1.45 -13.93 -3.35
N PHE A 32 -1.99 -14.76 -4.22
CA PHE A 32 -1.70 -14.79 -5.64
C PHE A 32 -2.90 -14.19 -6.38
N LYS A 33 -2.62 -13.26 -7.28
CA LYS A 33 -3.58 -12.85 -8.29
C LYS A 33 -3.28 -13.66 -9.55
N LEU A 34 -4.16 -14.60 -9.88
CA LEU A 34 -3.97 -15.47 -11.03
C LEU A 34 -4.75 -14.93 -12.23
N LYS A 35 -4.23 -15.18 -13.44
CA LYS A 35 -4.94 -14.88 -14.69
C LYS A 35 -6.06 -15.88 -14.94
N ASP A 36 -5.80 -17.15 -14.63
CA ASP A 36 -6.73 -18.27 -14.80
C ASP A 36 -6.69 -19.18 -13.56
N GLU A 37 -7.78 -19.19 -12.79
CA GLU A 37 -7.89 -20.01 -11.58
C GLU A 37 -8.13 -21.49 -11.87
N SER A 38 -8.51 -21.87 -13.11
CA SER A 38 -8.76 -23.26 -13.50
C SER A 38 -7.47 -24.04 -13.70
N LYS A 39 -6.35 -23.35 -13.95
CA LYS A 39 -5.01 -23.97 -14.06
C LYS A 39 -4.37 -24.26 -12.70
N ALA A 40 -4.94 -23.74 -11.62
CA ALA A 40 -4.41 -23.91 -10.27
C ALA A 40 -4.88 -25.23 -9.65
N ASN A 41 -3.95 -26.15 -9.39
CA ASN A 41 -4.20 -27.43 -8.75
C ASN A 41 -4.31 -27.26 -7.23
N THR A 42 -5.53 -26.97 -6.79
CA THR A 42 -5.82 -26.64 -5.39
C THR A 42 -5.75 -27.84 -4.47
N ASP A 43 -6.08 -29.03 -4.97
CA ASP A 43 -6.10 -30.24 -4.16
C ASP A 43 -4.68 -30.72 -3.87
N PHE A 44 -3.78 -30.62 -4.85
CA PHE A 44 -2.36 -30.90 -4.65
C PHE A 44 -1.74 -29.96 -3.60
N LEU A 45 -2.01 -28.66 -3.71
CA LEU A 45 -1.49 -27.67 -2.77
C LEU A 45 -2.02 -27.87 -1.34
N LYS A 46 -3.27 -28.31 -1.16
CA LYS A 46 -3.83 -28.64 0.16
C LYS A 46 -3.25 -29.91 0.77
N SER A 47 -2.71 -30.82 -0.04
CA SER A 47 -2.17 -32.09 0.41
C SER A 47 -0.71 -32.02 0.87
N HIS A 48 -0.04 -30.88 0.65
CA HIS A 48 1.35 -30.69 1.00
C HIS A 48 1.49 -30.36 2.49
N ASP A 49 2.42 -31.02 3.20
CA ASP A 49 2.57 -30.93 4.66
C ASP A 49 2.79 -29.52 5.20
N ASP A 50 3.46 -28.66 4.42
CA ASP A 50 3.75 -27.27 4.76
C ASP A 50 2.61 -26.29 4.44
N ILE A 51 1.52 -26.74 3.80
CA ILE A 51 0.38 -25.89 3.40
C ILE A 51 -0.83 -26.27 4.24
N VAL A 52 -1.27 -25.35 5.10
CA VAL A 52 -2.42 -25.55 5.99
C VAL A 52 -3.73 -25.59 5.19
N THR A 53 -3.91 -24.63 4.27
CA THR A 53 -5.11 -24.59 3.44
C THR A 53 -4.95 -23.63 2.26
N VAL A 54 -5.85 -23.77 1.28
CA VAL A 54 -5.96 -22.86 0.15
C VAL A 54 -7.39 -22.36 0.03
N MET A 55 -7.54 -21.04 -0.04
CA MET A 55 -8.82 -20.35 -0.12
C MET A 55 -8.89 -19.47 -1.36
N LYS A 56 -10.04 -19.45 -2.03
CA LYS A 56 -10.31 -18.54 -3.15
C LYS A 56 -11.32 -17.50 -2.69
N SER A 57 -10.97 -16.22 -2.76
CA SER A 57 -11.88 -15.13 -2.32
C SER A 57 -11.65 -13.87 -3.14
N GLY A 58 -12.74 -13.34 -3.73
CA GLY A 58 -12.72 -12.06 -4.44
C GLY A 58 -11.81 -12.02 -5.68
N GLY A 59 -11.65 -13.15 -6.40
CA GLY A 59 -10.73 -13.26 -7.54
C GLY A 59 -9.25 -13.30 -7.15
N GLN A 60 -8.96 -13.68 -5.91
CA GLN A 60 -7.61 -13.90 -5.39
C GLN A 60 -7.48 -15.32 -4.87
N TYR A 61 -6.33 -15.92 -5.16
CA TYR A 61 -5.95 -17.26 -4.73
C TYR A 61 -5.04 -17.15 -3.51
N GLN A 62 -5.47 -17.65 -2.36
CA GLN A 62 -4.76 -17.47 -1.08
C GLN A 62 -4.26 -18.80 -0.53
N VAL A 63 -2.95 -18.92 -0.33
CA VAL A 63 -2.30 -20.11 0.23
C VAL A 63 -1.86 -19.79 1.66
N VAL A 64 -2.34 -20.58 2.61
CA VAL A 64 -2.02 -20.45 4.04
C VAL A 64 -0.93 -21.47 4.37
N ILE A 65 0.26 -20.98 4.71
CA ILE A 65 1.45 -21.83 4.98
C ILE A 65 1.80 -21.80 6.48
N GLY A 66 1.53 -20.68 7.17
CA GLY A 66 1.83 -20.52 8.60
C GLY A 66 3.04 -19.62 8.86
N ASN A 67 3.94 -20.00 9.77
CA ASN A 67 5.02 -19.13 10.25
C ASN A 67 6.20 -18.99 9.26
N HIS A 68 6.31 -19.87 8.26
CA HIS A 68 7.42 -19.88 7.29
C HIS A 68 7.12 -19.09 6.01
N VAL A 69 6.03 -18.30 5.99
CA VAL A 69 5.59 -17.52 4.83
C VAL A 69 6.63 -16.52 4.30
N PRO A 70 7.42 -15.80 5.13
CA PRO A 70 8.42 -14.87 4.63
C PRO A 70 9.51 -15.57 3.79
N GLU A 71 10.00 -16.70 4.28
CA GLU A 71 11.07 -17.48 3.63
C GLU A 71 10.57 -18.14 2.33
N VAL A 72 9.32 -18.60 2.32
CA VAL A 72 8.68 -19.13 1.10
C VAL A 72 8.38 -18.02 0.10
N TYR A 73 7.94 -16.84 0.55
CA TYR A 73 7.71 -15.70 -0.33
C TYR A 73 8.99 -15.29 -1.06
N GLU A 74 10.11 -15.19 -0.35
CA GLU A 74 11.40 -14.83 -0.93
C GLU A 74 11.84 -15.85 -1.98
N ALA A 75 11.69 -17.14 -1.68
CA ALA A 75 11.96 -18.22 -2.63
C ALA A 75 11.01 -18.18 -3.85
N VAL A 76 9.72 -17.87 -3.66
CA VAL A 76 8.74 -17.73 -4.75
C VAL A 76 9.02 -16.49 -5.58
N SER A 77 9.40 -15.36 -4.97
CA SER A 77 9.79 -14.13 -5.66
C SER A 77 10.99 -14.38 -6.57
N HIS A 78 12.03 -15.03 -6.02
CA HIS A 78 13.24 -15.40 -6.75
C HIS A 78 12.95 -16.40 -7.89
N VAL A 79 12.15 -17.43 -7.62
CA VAL A 79 11.76 -18.41 -8.63
C VAL A 79 10.89 -17.76 -9.69
N ALA A 80 9.87 -16.98 -9.33
CA ALA A 80 8.93 -16.40 -10.28
C ALA A 80 9.49 -15.19 -11.06
N ASN A 81 10.66 -14.67 -10.64
CA ASN A 81 11.28 -13.44 -11.17
C ASN A 81 10.30 -12.25 -11.17
N ILE A 82 9.37 -12.26 -10.21
CA ILE A 82 8.43 -11.17 -9.96
C ILE A 82 9.20 -10.24 -9.05
N GLN A 83 9.94 -9.32 -9.65
CA GLN A 83 10.73 -8.33 -8.94
C GLN A 83 9.87 -7.67 -7.85
N ASP A 84 10.37 -7.74 -6.62
CA ASP A 84 9.88 -7.03 -5.47
C ASP A 84 9.90 -5.52 -5.76
N GLU A 85 8.76 -4.98 -6.20
CA GLU A 85 8.44 -3.58 -5.94
C GLU A 85 8.13 -3.51 -4.44
N GLU A 86 9.19 -3.28 -3.66
CA GLU A 86 9.14 -3.03 -2.23
C GLU A 86 7.98 -2.08 -1.88
N SER A 87 7.08 -2.58 -1.03
CA SER A 87 6.41 -1.81 0.01
C SER A 87 5.89 -0.42 -0.38
N GLU A 88 4.75 -0.36 -1.06
CA GLU A 88 3.74 0.64 -0.70
C GLU A 88 2.42 -0.04 -0.39
N SER A 89 2.05 0.05 0.89
CA SER A 89 0.70 -0.15 1.39
C SER A 89 -0.27 0.83 0.72
N GLN A 90 -0.73 0.49 -0.48
CA GLN A 90 -1.92 1.08 -1.07
C GLN A 90 -2.83 -0.03 -1.59
N GLN A 91 -3.96 -0.18 -0.91
CA GLN A 91 -5.03 -1.09 -1.27
C GLN A 91 -5.51 -0.81 -2.70
N GLN A 92 -5.11 -1.70 -3.61
CA GLN A 92 -5.94 -2.35 -4.62
C GLN A 92 -7.32 -1.71 -4.88
N ALA A 93 -7.37 -0.68 -5.73
CA ALA A 93 -8.58 -0.30 -6.45
C ALA A 93 -8.65 -1.11 -7.76
N SER A 94 -9.23 -2.31 -7.68
CA SER A 94 -9.60 -3.06 -8.89
C SER A 94 -10.88 -2.48 -9.50
N SER A 95 -10.76 -1.73 -10.60
CA SER A 95 -11.44 -2.00 -11.88
C SER A 95 -11.36 -0.80 -12.83
N GLY A 96 -10.93 -1.05 -14.08
CA GLY A 96 -11.00 -0.10 -15.20
C GLY A 96 -9.73 0.71 -15.45
N SER A 97 -8.92 0.26 -16.41
CA SER A 97 -7.59 0.79 -16.84
C SER A 97 -7.42 2.33 -16.92
N VAL A 98 -8.51 3.10 -17.04
CA VAL A 98 -8.50 4.58 -17.04
C VAL A 98 -8.90 5.20 -15.70
N LEU A 99 -9.83 4.58 -14.97
CA LEU A 99 -10.24 5.07 -13.66
C LEU A 99 -9.15 4.81 -12.62
N SER A 100 -8.47 3.66 -12.70
CA SER A 100 -7.29 3.37 -11.88
C SER A 100 -6.19 4.40 -12.14
N ARG A 101 -5.86 4.71 -13.40
CA ARG A 101 -4.86 5.76 -13.72
C ARG A 101 -5.26 7.14 -13.23
N PHE A 102 -6.55 7.48 -13.25
CA PHE A 102 -7.03 8.73 -12.68
C PHE A 102 -6.90 8.73 -11.16
N ILE A 103 -7.26 7.63 -10.50
CA ILE A 103 -7.11 7.46 -9.05
C ILE A 103 -5.64 7.47 -8.65
N ASP A 104 -4.74 6.87 -9.43
CA ASP A 104 -3.29 6.86 -9.18
C ASP A 104 -2.69 8.26 -9.37
N LEU A 105 -3.12 9.00 -10.41
CA LEU A 105 -2.71 10.39 -10.62
C LEU A 105 -3.18 11.30 -9.48
N VAL A 106 -4.42 11.16 -9.05
CA VAL A 106 -4.97 11.89 -7.90
C VAL A 106 -4.21 11.47 -6.64
N SER A 107 -4.07 10.17 -6.37
CA SER A 107 -3.40 9.66 -5.17
C SER A 107 -1.94 10.12 -5.08
N GLY A 108 -1.21 10.12 -6.20
CA GLY A 108 0.17 10.61 -6.28
C GLY A 108 0.31 12.11 -5.97
N ILE A 109 -0.67 12.94 -6.35
CA ILE A 109 -0.68 14.37 -5.99
C ILE A 109 -1.08 14.58 -4.52
N PHE A 110 -1.99 13.74 -4.02
CA PHE A 110 -2.55 13.87 -2.67
C PHE A 110 -1.63 13.28 -1.58
N GLN A 111 -0.81 12.27 -1.86
CA GLN A 111 0.14 11.68 -0.89
C GLN A 111 1.05 12.73 -0.19
N PRO A 112 1.80 13.58 -0.93
CA PRO A 112 2.60 14.62 -0.30
C PRO A 112 1.74 15.74 0.32
N LEU A 113 0.52 15.96 -0.21
CA LEU A 113 -0.40 16.98 0.30
C LEU A 113 -1.06 16.56 1.63
N LEU A 114 -1.30 15.27 1.86
CA LEU A 114 -1.93 14.74 3.07
C LEU A 114 -1.11 15.06 4.32
N GLY A 115 0.22 14.89 4.25
CA GLY A 115 1.12 15.22 5.36
C GLY A 115 1.09 16.71 5.71
N VAL A 116 1.13 17.57 4.69
CA VAL A 116 1.08 19.04 4.87
C VAL A 116 -0.28 19.50 5.39
N LEU A 117 -1.38 18.98 4.84
CA LEU A 117 -2.75 19.30 5.27
C LEU A 117 -3.05 18.79 6.67
N ALA A 118 -2.54 17.62 7.05
CA ALA A 118 -2.68 17.09 8.41
C ALA A 118 -1.93 17.96 9.43
N ALA A 119 -0.68 18.34 9.13
CA ALA A 119 0.10 19.25 9.99
C ALA A 119 -0.58 20.62 10.13
N ALA A 120 -1.04 21.18 9.01
CA ALA A 120 -1.86 22.39 8.93
C ALA A 120 -3.11 22.33 9.82
N GLY A 121 -3.89 21.23 9.71
CA GLY A 121 -5.11 21.01 10.46
C GLY A 121 -4.86 20.89 11.96
N MET A 122 -3.80 20.17 12.35
CA MET A 122 -3.40 20.02 13.75
C MET A 122 -3.02 21.38 14.37
N ILE A 123 -2.23 22.21 13.69
CA ILE A 123 -1.84 23.54 14.21
C ILE A 123 -3.08 24.42 14.44
N LYS A 124 -4.03 24.41 13.50
CA LYS A 124 -5.29 25.16 13.64
C LYS A 124 -6.18 24.60 14.76
N GLY A 125 -6.25 23.28 14.89
CA GLY A 125 -7.00 22.60 15.95
C GLY A 125 -6.45 22.91 17.34
N PHE A 126 -5.13 22.83 17.52
CA PHE A 126 -4.47 23.24 18.76
C PHE A 126 -4.70 24.72 19.05
N SER A 127 -4.58 25.60 18.05
CA SER A 127 -4.85 27.02 18.23
C SER A 127 -6.29 27.29 18.67
N ALA A 128 -7.27 26.61 18.06
CA ALA A 128 -8.67 26.70 18.46
C ALA A 128 -8.93 26.13 19.86
N LEU A 129 -8.24 25.06 20.24
CA LEU A 129 -8.32 24.47 21.58
C LEU A 129 -7.74 25.41 22.64
N PHE A 130 -6.60 26.05 22.37
CA PHE A 130 -5.99 27.05 23.26
C PHE A 130 -6.84 28.31 23.42
N LEU A 131 -7.57 28.71 22.37
CA LEU A 131 -8.59 29.77 22.43
C LEU A 131 -9.80 29.33 23.27
N ALA A 132 -10.29 28.10 23.09
CA ALA A 132 -11.44 27.57 23.84
C ALA A 132 -11.16 27.38 25.34
N LEU A 133 -9.93 27.01 25.70
CA LEU A 133 -9.47 26.90 27.09
C LEU A 133 -9.14 28.25 27.75
N GLY A 134 -9.23 29.36 27.01
CA GLY A 134 -8.97 30.71 27.52
C GLY A 134 -7.49 31.00 27.81
N TRP A 135 -6.57 30.13 27.36
CA TRP A 135 -5.12 30.29 27.57
C TRP A 135 -4.51 31.35 26.63
N VAL A 136 -5.16 31.70 25.53
CA VAL A 136 -4.70 32.70 24.55
C VAL A 136 -5.85 33.63 24.17
N THR A 137 -5.66 34.94 24.32
CA THR A 137 -6.66 35.97 23.96
C THR A 137 -6.39 36.55 22.56
N GLU A 138 -7.44 36.71 21.75
CA GLU A 138 -7.41 37.15 20.32
C GLU A 138 -6.68 38.48 20.03
N LYS A 139 -6.34 39.28 21.05
CA LYS A 139 -5.66 40.57 20.92
C LYS A 139 -4.15 40.53 21.11
N SER A 140 -3.56 39.38 21.42
CA SER A 140 -2.11 39.27 21.64
C SER A 140 -1.35 39.35 20.31
N GLY A 141 -0.37 40.25 20.21
CA GLY A 141 0.42 40.49 18.99
C GLY A 141 1.08 39.23 18.43
N THR A 142 1.34 38.23 19.27
CA THR A 142 1.83 36.91 18.87
C THR A 142 0.87 36.17 17.93
N TYR A 143 -0.44 36.32 18.10
CA TYR A 143 -1.45 35.71 17.23
C TYR A 143 -1.48 36.36 15.84
N GLN A 144 -1.31 37.68 15.77
CA GLN A 144 -1.22 38.40 14.49
C GLN A 144 0.04 38.05 13.70
N VAL A 145 1.19 37.85 14.37
CA VAL A 145 2.42 37.42 13.69
C VAL A 145 2.28 36.00 13.16
N LEU A 146 1.68 35.09 13.95
CA LEU A 146 1.45 33.70 13.52
C LEU A 146 0.42 33.61 12.38
N PHE A 147 -0.62 34.45 12.40
CA PHE A 147 -1.62 34.54 11.32
C PHE A 147 -1.03 35.15 10.04
N CYS A 148 -0.12 36.11 10.16
CA CYS A 148 0.65 36.64 9.03
C CYS A 148 1.59 35.58 8.45
N TYR A 149 2.28 34.81 9.29
CA TYR A 149 3.17 33.73 8.84
C TYR A 149 2.40 32.66 8.07
N TRP A 150 1.24 32.25 8.59
CA TRP A 150 0.33 31.33 7.93
C TRP A 150 -0.14 31.83 6.55
N ARG A 151 -0.53 33.12 6.46
CA ARG A 151 -0.96 33.74 5.19
C ARG A 151 0.16 33.82 4.16
N CYS A 152 1.40 34.09 4.59
CA CYS A 152 2.55 34.13 3.70
C CYS A 152 2.88 32.74 3.14
N PHE A 153 2.79 31.70 3.98
CA PHE A 153 3.04 30.32 3.56
C PHE A 153 2.04 29.86 2.48
N ILE A 154 0.75 30.14 2.65
CA ILE A 154 -0.30 29.78 1.68
C ILE A 154 -0.16 30.56 0.37
N LEU A 155 0.28 31.82 0.41
CA LEU A 155 0.52 32.63 -0.81
C LEU A 155 1.78 32.19 -1.57
N LEU A 156 2.77 31.61 -0.89
CA LEU A 156 3.99 31.09 -1.50
C LEU A 156 3.82 29.68 -2.09
N PHE A 157 2.91 28.88 -1.51
CA PHE A 157 2.61 27.51 -1.92
C PHE A 157 2.32 27.32 -3.43
N PRO A 158 1.50 28.17 -4.09
CA PRO A 158 1.27 28.05 -5.54
C PRO A 158 2.50 28.37 -6.40
N ASN A 159 3.48 29.14 -5.90
CA ASN A 159 4.71 29.44 -6.63
C ASN A 159 5.76 28.32 -6.51
N ILE A 160 5.82 27.61 -5.37
CA ILE A 160 6.73 26.46 -5.19
C ILE A 160 6.31 25.28 -6.07
N PHE A 161 5.00 25.03 -6.19
CA PHE A 161 4.48 24.00 -7.11
C PHE A 161 4.77 24.29 -8.58
N ARG A 162 4.89 25.57 -8.96
CA ARG A 162 5.21 25.96 -10.35
C ARG A 162 6.69 25.74 -10.70
N VAL A 163 7.61 25.76 -9.73
CA VAL A 163 9.05 25.54 -9.97
C VAL A 163 9.40 24.04 -10.01
N ASN A 164 8.62 23.19 -9.33
CA ASN A 164 8.83 21.75 -9.31
C ASN A 164 8.16 20.99 -10.48
N CYS A 165 7.47 21.72 -11.37
CA CYS A 165 6.75 21.18 -12.52
C CYS A 165 7.33 21.67 -13.88
N SER A 166 8.56 22.17 -13.91
CA SER A 166 9.29 22.51 -15.15
C SER A 166 10.59 21.73 -15.27
#